data_AF-A0A2G4SXI2-F1
#
_entry.id   AF-A0A2G4SXI2-F1
#
_cell.length_a   1.000
_cell.length_b   1.000
_cell.length_c   1.000
_cell.angle_alpha   90.00
_cell.angle_beta   90.00
_cell.angle_gamma   90.00
#
_symmetry.space_group_name_H-M   'P 1'
#
loop_
_entity.id
_entity.type
_entity.pdbx_description
1 polymer ?
#
loop_
_entity_poly.entity_id
_entity_poly.type
_entity_poly.pdbx_seq_one_letter_code
_entity_poly.pdbx_strand_id
1 'polypeptide(L)'
;MLYETDDEEDAIDDYIYGVLTQSEPQSQQGPIQQKMKQIEDILLGPDNLIGSDESDALIKKAIEENRLDEKYQQFTAKRDTELQERLKNIQNYVPSSSTSCSAAIGDKPVGPVPKAISTEDLYDETDDWCCVCNEDATIECEGCEDDNKYCTECFFQTHRSEFADYEATRHKSKKYQKRA
;
A
#
# COMPACT_ATOMS: atom_id res chain seq x y z
N MET A 1 5.87 53.71 49.39
CA MET A 1 6.41 53.61 48.03
C MET A 1 7.74 52.92 48.17
N LEU A 2 7.79 51.65 47.77
CA LEU A 2 8.96 50.79 47.91
C LEU A 2 9.94 51.18 46.80
N TYR A 3 11.17 51.50 47.21
CA TYR A 3 12.31 51.67 46.32
C TYR A 3 12.83 50.26 46.02
N GLU A 4 12.58 49.76 44.81
CA GLU A 4 13.19 48.53 44.31
C GLU A 4 14.57 48.91 43.76
N THR A 5 15.59 48.25 44.32
CA THR A 5 17.02 48.48 44.10
C THR A 5 17.46 47.89 42.77
N ASP A 6 18.02 48.72 41.88
CA ASP A 6 18.62 48.36 40.58
C ASP A 6 19.84 47.40 40.70
N ASP A 7 20.28 47.06 41.92
CA ASP A 7 21.43 46.17 42.18
C ASP A 7 21.14 44.67 41.92
N GLU A 8 19.87 44.27 41.72
CA GLU A 8 19.49 42.86 41.51
C GLU A 8 19.51 42.40 40.05
N GLU A 9 19.43 43.31 39.06
CA GLU A 9 19.50 42.92 37.63
C GLU A 9 20.94 42.60 37.18
N ASP A 10 21.94 43.32 37.68
CA ASP A 10 23.36 43.08 37.34
C ASP A 10 23.86 41.71 37.84
N ALA A 11 23.31 41.21 38.95
CA ALA A 11 23.69 39.92 39.53
C ALA A 11 23.23 38.72 38.68
N ILE A 12 22.12 38.90 37.93
CA ILE A 12 21.56 37.85 37.08
C ILE A 12 22.35 37.75 35.78
N ASP A 13 22.75 38.89 35.20
CA ASP A 13 23.54 38.93 33.98
C ASP A 13 24.96 38.41 34.19
N ASP A 14 25.60 38.68 35.34
CA ASP A 14 26.90 38.10 35.71
C ASP A 14 26.81 36.58 35.91
N TYR A 15 25.68 36.07 36.46
CA TYR A 15 25.44 34.63 36.58
C TYR A 15 25.27 33.96 35.21
N ILE A 16 24.52 34.59 34.29
CA ILE A 16 24.30 34.08 32.94
C ILE A 16 25.61 34.09 32.13
N TYR A 17 26.40 35.16 32.25
CA TYR A 17 27.70 35.28 31.57
C TYR A 17 28.74 34.31 32.14
N GLY A 18 28.76 34.08 33.45
CA GLY A 18 29.59 33.08 34.11
C GLY A 18 29.26 31.63 33.73
N VAL A 19 27.99 31.32 33.46
CA VAL A 19 27.55 30.00 32.96
C VAL A 19 27.97 29.78 31.50
N LEU A 20 27.90 30.82 30.66
CA LEU A 20 28.25 30.73 29.24
C LEU A 20 29.77 30.68 28.99
N THR A 21 30.58 31.31 29.86
CA THR A 21 32.03 31.40 29.71
C THR A 21 32.82 30.20 30.27
N GLN A 22 32.21 29.35 31.10
CA GLN A 22 32.81 28.08 31.55
C GLN A 22 32.88 26.99 30.46
N SER A 23 32.52 27.33 29.21
CA SER A 23 32.47 26.44 28.05
C SER A 23 33.80 26.23 27.32
N GLU A 24 34.93 26.75 27.81
CA GLU A 24 36.27 26.45 27.25
C GLU A 24 37.06 25.46 28.12
N PRO A 25 37.90 24.59 27.51
CA PRO A 25 38.24 23.29 28.05
C PRO A 25 39.36 23.38 29.10
N GLN A 26 39.01 23.71 30.34
CA GLN A 26 39.86 23.36 31.47
C GLN A 26 39.51 21.95 31.94
N SER A 27 40.48 21.06 31.73
CA SER A 27 40.55 19.69 32.24
C SER A 27 40.51 19.65 33.78
N GLN A 28 39.34 19.90 34.35
CA GLN A 28 39.02 19.61 35.74
C GLN A 28 37.69 18.87 35.73
N GLN A 29 37.76 17.57 36.01
CA GLN A 29 36.61 16.68 36.02
C GLN A 29 35.63 17.13 37.11
N GLY A 30 34.64 17.93 36.72
CA GLY A 30 33.60 18.41 37.62
C GLY A 30 32.71 17.27 38.16
N PRO A 31 31.91 17.51 39.21
CA PRO A 31 31.06 16.50 39.84
C PRO A 31 30.07 15.86 38.86
N ILE A 32 29.71 16.54 37.77
CA ILE A 32 28.87 16.00 36.68
C ILE A 32 29.64 14.98 35.84
N GLN A 33 30.91 15.22 35.52
CA GLN A 33 31.75 14.26 34.81
C GLN A 33 32.03 13.03 35.70
N GLN A 34 32.24 13.23 37.01
CA GLN A 34 32.31 12.12 37.96
C GLN A 34 31.01 11.33 38.02
N LYS A 35 29.84 11.99 38.00
CA LYS A 35 28.55 11.30 37.97
C LYS A 35 28.31 10.56 36.66
N MET A 36 28.65 11.15 35.51
CA MET A 36 28.59 10.47 34.20
C MET A 36 29.50 9.24 34.21
N LYS A 37 30.72 9.37 34.71
CA LYS A 37 31.68 8.27 34.80
C LYS A 37 31.25 7.21 35.84
N GLN A 38 30.60 7.61 36.92
CA GLN A 38 30.05 6.72 37.93
C GLN A 38 28.82 5.97 37.40
N ILE A 39 27.98 6.62 36.59
CA ILE A 39 26.88 5.98 35.87
C ILE A 39 27.43 5.02 34.81
N GLU A 40 28.46 5.42 34.09
CA GLU A 40 29.20 4.58 33.13
C GLU A 40 29.82 3.36 33.80
N ASP A 41 30.47 3.52 34.96
CA ASP A 41 31.05 2.43 35.75
C ASP A 41 29.99 1.53 36.41
N ILE A 42 28.81 2.07 36.78
CA ILE A 42 27.67 1.28 37.27
C ILE A 42 27.03 0.47 36.13
N LEU A 43 27.01 1.04 34.93
CA LEU A 43 26.43 0.42 33.74
C LEU A 43 27.41 -0.58 33.07
N LEU A 44 28.72 -0.37 33.19
CA LEU A 44 29.81 -1.13 32.55
C LEU A 44 30.74 -1.82 33.55
N GLY A 45 30.28 -2.11 34.77
CA GLY A 45 31.10 -2.63 35.87
C GLY A 45 32.07 -3.79 35.51
N PRO A 46 33.12 -4.01 36.33
CA PRO A 46 34.30 -4.82 35.96
C PRO A 46 34.04 -6.30 35.69
N ASP A 47 32.86 -6.83 36.03
CA ASP A 47 32.42 -8.17 35.63
C ASP A 47 31.64 -8.09 34.31
N ASN A 48 32.37 -7.75 33.25
CA ASN A 48 31.92 -7.94 31.87
C ASN A 48 32.01 -9.44 31.53
N LEU A 49 31.07 -10.23 32.05
CA LEU A 49 30.89 -11.64 31.66
C LEU A 49 29.49 -11.96 31.13
N ILE A 50 28.56 -11.01 31.12
CA ILE A 50 27.23 -11.18 30.51
C ILE A 50 26.75 -9.86 29.87
N GLY A 51 27.57 -9.29 28.99
CA GLY A 51 27.13 -8.33 27.97
C GLY A 51 26.74 -9.12 26.73
N SER A 52 25.54 -9.69 26.77
CA SER A 52 25.05 -10.71 25.84
C SER A 52 25.17 -10.30 24.37
N ASP A 53 25.81 -11.11 23.53
CA ASP A 53 25.77 -10.99 22.06
C ASP A 53 24.32 -10.76 21.54
N GLU A 54 23.33 -11.23 22.31
CA GLU A 54 21.91 -11.04 22.06
C GLU A 54 21.45 -9.58 22.20
N SER A 55 21.90 -8.83 23.22
CA SER A 55 21.45 -7.44 23.41
C SER A 55 21.94 -6.51 22.29
N ASP A 56 23.18 -6.71 21.82
CA ASP A 56 23.72 -5.94 20.70
C ASP A 56 23.04 -6.29 19.37
N ALA A 57 22.66 -7.55 19.19
CA ALA A 57 21.86 -7.99 18.04
C ALA A 57 20.46 -7.34 18.04
N LEU A 58 19.82 -7.24 19.22
CA LEU A 58 18.52 -6.59 19.37
C LEU A 58 18.60 -5.08 19.08
N ILE A 59 19.65 -4.39 19.54
CA ILE A 59 19.84 -2.96 19.25
C ILE A 59 20.01 -2.73 17.74
N LYS A 60 20.83 -3.55 17.06
CA LYS A 60 21.00 -3.46 15.59
C LYS A 60 19.69 -3.70 14.84
N LYS A 61 18.91 -4.70 15.27
CA LYS A 61 17.60 -5.01 14.69
C LYS A 61 16.62 -3.84 14.84
N ALA A 62 16.56 -3.22 16.02
CA ALA A 62 15.70 -2.06 16.26
C ALA A 62 16.08 -0.86 15.39
N ILE A 63 17.39 -0.62 15.17
CA ILE A 63 17.87 0.44 14.27
C ILE A 63 17.48 0.16 12.82
N GLU A 64 17.62 -1.10 12.37
CA GLU A 64 17.24 -1.49 11.01
C GLU A 64 15.72 -1.40 10.79
N GLU A 65 14.91 -1.77 11.79
CA GLU A 65 13.45 -1.62 11.76
C GLU A 65 13.04 -0.15 11.59
N ASN A 66 13.58 0.75 12.41
CA ASN A 66 13.34 2.19 12.26
C ASN A 66 13.73 2.72 10.86
N ARG A 67 14.87 2.26 10.34
CA ARG A 67 15.33 2.63 8.99
C ARG A 67 14.37 2.12 7.91
N LEU A 68 13.83 0.91 8.06
CA LEU A 68 12.85 0.37 7.12
C LEU A 68 11.54 1.15 7.18
N ASP A 69 11.06 1.47 8.38
CA ASP A 69 9.86 2.26 8.58
C ASP A 69 9.96 3.65 7.92
N GLU A 70 11.09 4.34 8.09
CA GLU A 70 11.35 5.61 7.38
C GLU A 70 11.25 5.46 5.86
N LYS A 71 11.81 4.37 5.32
CA LYS A 71 11.75 4.09 3.87
C LYS A 71 10.32 3.79 3.41
N TYR A 72 9.54 3.03 4.18
CA TYR A 72 8.13 2.74 3.84
C TYR A 72 7.26 4.00 3.93
N GLN A 73 7.50 4.87 4.90
CA GLN A 73 6.83 6.16 5.01
C GLN A 73 7.15 7.04 3.79
N GLN A 74 8.42 7.13 3.38
CA GLN A 74 8.82 7.87 2.17
C GLN A 74 8.17 7.31 0.90
N PHE A 75 8.10 5.99 0.74
CA PHE A 75 7.45 5.37 -0.41
C PHE A 75 5.95 5.72 -0.47
N THR A 76 5.28 5.63 0.67
CA THR A 76 3.85 5.97 0.81
C THR A 76 3.61 7.44 0.50
N ALA A 77 4.41 8.33 1.10
CA ALA A 77 4.32 9.77 0.85
C ALA A 77 4.53 10.11 -0.63
N LYS A 78 5.54 9.51 -1.28
CA LYS A 78 5.79 9.73 -2.70
C LYS A 78 4.62 9.30 -3.59
N ARG A 79 4.06 8.11 -3.32
CA ARG A 79 2.87 7.62 -4.04
C ARG A 79 1.69 8.57 -3.87
N ASP A 80 1.44 9.05 -2.66
CA ASP A 80 0.32 9.93 -2.37
C ASP A 80 0.51 11.32 -3.01
N THR A 81 1.73 11.85 -3.02
CA THR A 81 2.06 13.10 -3.74
C THR A 81 1.84 12.95 -5.25
N GLU A 82 2.25 11.83 -5.84
CA GLU A 82 2.08 11.55 -7.28
C GLU A 82 0.59 11.43 -7.66
N LEU A 83 -0.20 10.75 -6.82
CA LEU A 83 -1.66 10.65 -7.00
C LEU A 83 -2.34 12.02 -6.92
N GLN A 84 -1.92 12.86 -5.96
CA GLN A 84 -2.46 14.21 -5.81
C GLN A 84 -2.12 15.10 -7.01
N GLU A 85 -0.90 15.00 -7.55
CA GLU A 85 -0.50 15.72 -8.77
C GLU A 85 -1.31 15.27 -9.98
N ARG A 86 -1.52 13.96 -10.15
CA ARG A 86 -2.38 13.42 -11.22
C ARG A 86 -3.82 13.92 -11.09
N LEU A 87 -4.38 13.90 -9.89
CA LEU A 87 -5.73 14.39 -9.64
C LEU A 87 -5.86 15.87 -9.99
N LYS A 88 -4.91 16.70 -9.56
CA LYS A 88 -4.88 18.13 -9.88
C LYS A 88 -4.79 18.37 -11.37
N ASN A 89 -3.95 17.61 -12.08
CA ASN A 89 -3.83 17.73 -13.52
C ASN A 89 -5.15 17.40 -14.22
N ILE A 90 -5.79 16.29 -13.83
CA ILE A 90 -7.09 15.87 -14.39
C ILE A 90 -8.18 16.91 -14.08
N GLN A 91 -8.23 17.45 -12.85
CA GLN A 91 -9.23 18.43 -12.46
C GLN A 91 -9.25 19.67 -13.38
N ASN A 92 -8.12 20.07 -13.96
CA ASN A 92 -8.05 21.17 -14.92
C ASN A 92 -8.72 20.86 -16.27
N TYR A 93 -8.83 19.58 -16.64
CA TYR A 93 -9.42 19.12 -17.90
C TYR A 93 -10.82 18.53 -17.74
N VAL A 94 -11.31 18.35 -16.51
CA VAL A 94 -12.69 17.95 -16.25
C VAL A 94 -13.58 19.18 -16.46
N PRO A 95 -14.50 19.17 -17.44
CA PRO A 95 -15.52 20.20 -17.52
C PRO A 95 -16.27 20.21 -16.20
N SER A 96 -16.42 21.38 -15.57
CA SER A 96 -17.26 21.55 -14.38
C SER A 96 -18.72 21.35 -14.79
N SER A 97 -19.09 20.10 -15.04
CA SER A 97 -20.47 19.68 -15.21
C SER A 97 -20.94 19.23 -13.84
N SER A 98 -21.11 20.21 -12.94
CA SER A 98 -22.18 20.16 -11.96
C SER A 98 -23.51 20.27 -12.71
N THR A 99 -23.80 19.28 -13.55
CA THR A 99 -25.18 19.02 -13.95
C THR A 99 -25.81 18.35 -12.73
N SER A 100 -26.24 19.16 -11.76
CA SER A 100 -27.46 18.81 -11.05
C SER A 100 -28.49 18.59 -12.14
N CYS A 101 -28.83 17.32 -12.37
CA CYS A 101 -29.89 16.92 -13.27
C CYS A 101 -31.23 17.36 -12.69
N SER A 102 -31.45 18.67 -12.61
CA SER A 102 -32.77 19.27 -12.71
C SER A 102 -33.19 19.15 -14.17
N ALA A 103 -33.31 17.90 -14.64
CA ALA A 103 -34.09 17.64 -15.83
C ALA A 103 -35.48 18.15 -15.47
N ALA A 104 -35.85 19.32 -16.01
CA ALA A 104 -37.24 19.67 -16.12
C ALA A 104 -37.86 18.52 -16.91
N ILE A 105 -38.51 17.60 -16.19
CA ILE A 105 -39.25 16.49 -16.77
C ILE A 105 -40.42 17.15 -17.47
N GLY A 106 -40.19 17.60 -18.70
CA GLY A 106 -41.26 17.69 -19.67
C GLY A 106 -41.80 16.28 -19.84
N ASP A 107 -43.11 16.11 -19.71
CA ASP A 107 -43.86 14.84 -19.82
C ASP A 107 -43.70 14.10 -21.17
N LYS A 108 -42.74 14.50 -22.01
CA LYS A 108 -42.53 13.97 -23.35
C LYS A 108 -41.06 13.56 -23.49
N PRO A 109 -40.77 12.28 -23.79
CA PRO A 109 -39.41 11.82 -23.98
C PRO A 109 -38.78 12.60 -25.14
N VAL A 110 -37.61 13.19 -24.87
CA VAL A 110 -36.82 13.89 -25.89
C VAL A 110 -35.99 12.85 -26.63
N GLY A 111 -36.55 12.30 -27.70
CA GLY A 111 -35.83 11.44 -28.62
C GLY A 111 -36.66 10.27 -29.15
N PRO A 112 -36.24 9.67 -30.27
CA PRO A 112 -36.80 8.40 -30.72
C PRO A 112 -36.53 7.32 -29.68
N VAL A 113 -37.49 6.39 -29.54
CA VAL A 113 -37.33 5.22 -28.66
C VAL A 113 -36.06 4.45 -29.09
N PRO A 114 -35.16 4.10 -28.15
CA PRO A 114 -33.99 3.29 -28.48
C PRO A 114 -34.41 2.01 -29.19
N LYS A 115 -33.60 1.59 -30.17
CA LYS A 115 -33.82 0.29 -30.81
C LYS A 115 -33.67 -0.80 -29.74
N ALA A 116 -34.54 -1.79 -29.77
CA ALA A 116 -34.40 -2.97 -28.91
C ALA A 116 -33.07 -3.63 -29.23
N ILE A 117 -32.33 -4.01 -28.18
CA ILE A 117 -31.07 -4.76 -28.30
C ILE A 117 -31.35 -6.04 -29.09
N SER A 118 -30.54 -6.34 -30.10
CA SER A 118 -30.66 -7.60 -30.82
C SER A 118 -29.84 -8.69 -30.11
N THR A 119 -30.08 -9.95 -30.46
CA THR A 119 -29.29 -11.08 -29.93
C THR A 119 -27.82 -11.00 -30.31
N GLU A 120 -27.50 -10.33 -31.41
CA GLU A 120 -26.14 -10.09 -31.89
C GLU A 120 -25.43 -9.04 -31.04
N ASP A 121 -26.16 -8.05 -30.52
CA ASP A 121 -25.61 -7.04 -29.60
C ASP A 121 -25.26 -7.63 -28.22
N LEU A 122 -25.79 -8.82 -27.89
CA LEU A 122 -25.52 -9.54 -26.63
C LEU A 122 -24.46 -10.64 -26.77
N TYR A 123 -23.99 -10.91 -27.99
CA TYR A 123 -23.00 -11.94 -28.24
C TYR A 123 -21.61 -11.43 -27.84
N ASP A 124 -20.96 -12.15 -26.94
CA ASP A 124 -19.57 -11.91 -26.60
C ASP A 124 -18.68 -12.91 -27.33
N GLU A 125 -17.67 -12.43 -28.05
CA GLU A 125 -16.67 -13.27 -28.70
C GLU A 125 -15.89 -14.12 -27.68
N THR A 126 -15.81 -13.66 -26.43
CA THR A 126 -15.18 -14.42 -25.33
C THR A 126 -15.93 -15.71 -25.01
N ASP A 127 -17.24 -15.76 -25.30
CA ASP A 127 -18.02 -16.97 -25.12
C ASP A 127 -17.50 -18.09 -26.01
N ASP A 128 -16.80 -17.82 -27.11
CA ASP A 128 -16.31 -18.84 -28.05
C ASP A 128 -14.92 -19.40 -27.72
N TRP A 129 -14.37 -19.01 -26.57
CA TRP A 129 -13.06 -19.44 -26.14
C TRP A 129 -13.11 -20.67 -25.24
N CYS A 130 -12.02 -21.42 -25.24
CA CYS A 130 -11.78 -22.45 -24.27
C CYS A 130 -11.63 -21.79 -22.89
N CYS A 131 -12.43 -22.23 -21.93
CA CYS A 131 -12.41 -21.68 -20.57
C CYS A 131 -11.11 -21.95 -19.79
N VAL A 132 -10.25 -22.84 -20.30
CA VAL A 132 -8.98 -23.22 -19.65
C VAL A 132 -7.80 -22.42 -20.21
N CYS A 133 -7.66 -22.35 -21.54
CA CYS A 133 -6.49 -21.74 -22.20
C CYS A 133 -6.80 -20.45 -22.97
N ASN A 134 -8.06 -20.03 -23.06
CA ASN A 134 -8.53 -18.87 -23.82
C ASN A 134 -8.20 -18.92 -25.33
N GLU A 135 -7.95 -20.10 -25.90
CA GLU A 135 -7.87 -20.32 -27.35
C GLU A 135 -9.25 -20.65 -27.94
N ASP A 136 -9.40 -20.66 -29.26
CA ASP A 136 -10.66 -21.01 -29.93
C ASP A 136 -11.19 -22.38 -29.48
N ALA A 137 -12.43 -22.42 -28.98
CA ALA A 137 -13.07 -23.67 -28.61
C ALA A 137 -13.52 -24.48 -29.84
N THR A 138 -13.33 -25.80 -29.76
CA THR A 138 -13.73 -26.76 -30.81
C THR A 138 -14.72 -27.81 -30.30
N ILE A 139 -14.92 -27.87 -28.98
CA ILE A 139 -15.73 -28.85 -28.29
C ILE A 139 -16.64 -28.12 -27.30
N GLU A 140 -17.90 -28.51 -27.26
CA GLU A 140 -18.87 -28.09 -26.25
C GLU A 140 -19.28 -29.29 -25.40
N CYS A 141 -19.22 -29.15 -24.08
CA CYS A 141 -19.59 -30.14 -23.10
C CYS A 141 -21.07 -29.98 -22.73
N GLU A 142 -21.84 -31.06 -22.71
CA GLU A 142 -23.26 -31.02 -22.32
C GLU A 142 -23.49 -31.28 -20.83
N GLY A 143 -22.43 -31.63 -20.09
CA GLY A 143 -22.51 -31.93 -18.66
C GLY A 143 -21.96 -30.83 -17.75
N CYS A 144 -21.27 -29.84 -18.30
CA CYS A 144 -20.81 -28.67 -17.55
C CYS A 144 -21.93 -27.62 -17.51
N GLU A 145 -22.23 -27.10 -16.32
CA GLU A 145 -23.27 -26.09 -16.13
C GLU A 145 -22.83 -24.71 -16.67
N ASP A 146 -21.60 -24.31 -16.37
CA ASP A 146 -20.97 -23.07 -16.82
C ASP A 146 -19.71 -23.36 -17.64
N ASP A 147 -19.36 -22.41 -18.52
CA ASP A 147 -18.10 -22.42 -19.30
C ASP A 147 -17.82 -23.74 -20.02
N ASN A 148 -18.82 -24.21 -20.75
CA ASN A 148 -18.86 -25.55 -21.32
C ASN A 148 -18.04 -25.72 -22.61
N LYS A 149 -17.23 -24.74 -23.00
CA LYS A 149 -16.48 -24.74 -24.27
C LYS A 149 -14.99 -24.98 -24.03
N TYR A 150 -14.41 -25.87 -24.82
CA TYR A 150 -13.04 -26.34 -24.68
C TYR A 150 -12.35 -26.52 -26.03
N CYS A 151 -11.02 -26.39 -26.04
CA CYS A 151 -10.20 -26.93 -27.12
C CYS A 151 -10.01 -28.45 -26.95
N THR A 152 -9.54 -29.14 -27.98
CA THR A 152 -9.39 -30.60 -27.98
C THR A 152 -8.50 -31.11 -26.84
N GLU A 153 -7.40 -30.40 -26.56
CA GLU A 153 -6.41 -30.78 -25.56
C GLU A 153 -6.95 -30.57 -24.14
N CYS A 154 -7.46 -29.38 -23.85
CA CYS A 154 -8.03 -29.06 -22.53
C CYS A 154 -9.24 -29.94 -22.21
N PHE A 155 -10.08 -30.29 -23.20
CA PHE A 155 -11.16 -31.24 -22.98
C PHE A 155 -10.62 -32.62 -22.60
N PHE A 156 -9.58 -33.12 -23.26
CA PHE A 156 -8.99 -34.41 -22.91
C PHE A 156 -8.42 -34.39 -21.49
N GLN A 157 -7.67 -33.35 -21.13
CA GLN A 157 -7.08 -33.21 -19.79
C GLN A 157 -8.15 -33.13 -18.69
N THR A 158 -9.22 -32.37 -18.90
CA THR A 158 -10.22 -32.10 -17.87
C THR A 158 -11.35 -33.13 -17.80
N HIS A 159 -11.61 -33.88 -18.89
CA HIS A 159 -12.74 -34.81 -18.98
C HIS A 159 -12.35 -36.25 -19.32
N ARG A 160 -11.14 -36.54 -19.78
CA ARG A 160 -10.75 -37.91 -20.20
C ARG A 160 -9.43 -38.40 -19.61
N SER A 161 -8.67 -37.53 -18.96
CA SER A 161 -7.41 -37.91 -18.34
C SER A 161 -7.62 -38.60 -17.00
N GLU A 162 -6.56 -39.21 -16.49
CA GLU A 162 -6.52 -39.75 -15.12
C GLU A 162 -6.62 -38.67 -14.02
N PHE A 163 -6.41 -37.40 -14.37
CA PHE A 163 -6.55 -36.25 -13.47
C PHE A 163 -7.93 -35.59 -13.57
N ALA A 164 -8.79 -36.06 -14.48
CA ALA A 164 -10.15 -35.55 -14.62
C ALA A 164 -11.00 -35.94 -13.40
N ASP A 165 -11.93 -35.06 -13.04
CA ASP A 165 -12.90 -35.38 -11.99
C ASP A 165 -13.84 -36.50 -12.44
N TYR A 166 -14.30 -37.33 -11.50
CA TYR A 166 -15.08 -38.53 -11.80
C TYR A 166 -16.38 -38.19 -12.54
N GLU A 167 -17.07 -37.11 -12.17
CA GLU A 167 -18.27 -36.66 -12.90
C GLU A 167 -17.94 -36.19 -14.31
N ALA A 168 -16.88 -35.38 -14.46
CA ALA A 168 -16.45 -34.86 -15.75
C ALA A 168 -16.16 -35.99 -16.77
N THR A 169 -15.66 -37.15 -16.32
CA THR A 169 -15.44 -38.31 -17.20
C THR A 169 -16.69 -38.89 -17.84
N ARG A 170 -17.87 -38.62 -17.27
CA ARG A 170 -19.16 -39.12 -17.75
C ARG A 170 -19.86 -38.13 -18.67
N HIS A 171 -19.34 -36.92 -18.81
CA HIS A 171 -19.96 -35.89 -19.63
C HIS A 171 -19.84 -36.22 -21.12
N LYS A 172 -20.88 -35.86 -21.87
CA LYS A 172 -20.89 -35.99 -23.33
C LYS A 172 -20.43 -34.68 -23.95
N SER A 173 -19.75 -34.79 -25.08
CA SER A 173 -19.29 -33.63 -25.84
C SER A 173 -19.81 -33.64 -27.27
N LYS A 174 -20.02 -32.44 -27.78
CA LYS A 174 -20.39 -32.13 -29.16
C LYS A 174 -19.31 -31.29 -29.82
N LYS A 175 -19.22 -31.36 -31.15
CA LYS A 175 -18.31 -30.50 -31.91
C LYS A 175 -18.88 -29.09 -31.95
N TYR A 176 -18.13 -28.12 -31.43
CA TYR A 176 -18.48 -26.70 -31.49
C TYR A 176 -17.91 -26.05 -32.75
N GLN A 177 -18.65 -25.13 -33.34
CA GLN A 177 -18.19 -24.27 -34.43
C GLN A 177 -18.61 -22.85 -34.08
N LYS A 178 -17.64 -21.93 -34.07
CA LYS A 178 -17.89 -20.53 -33.76
C LYS A 178 -18.98 -19.93 -34.64
N ARG A 179 -19.78 -19.03 -34.06
CA ARG A 179 -20.76 -18.27 -34.83
C ARG A 179 -19.99 -17.26 -35.70
N ALA A 180 -20.32 -17.23 -36.99
CA ALA A 180 -19.71 -16.35 -37.99
C ALA A 180 -20.49 -15.04 -38.13
#